data_AF-A0ABC9XCC5-F1
#
_entry.id   AF-A0ABC9XCC5-F1
#
_cell.length_a   1.000
_cell.length_b   1.000
_cell.length_c   1.000
_cell.angle_alpha   90.00
_cell.angle_beta   90.00
_cell.angle_gamma   90.00
#
_symmetry.space_group_name_H-M   'P 1'
#
loop_
_entity.id
_entity.type
_entity.pdbx_description
1 polymer ?
#
loop_
_entity_poly.entity_id
_entity_poly.type
_entity_poly.pdbx_seq_one_letter_code
_entity_poly.pdbx_strand_id
1 'polypeptide(L)'
;MRAPRNTNQFLMREKYQLMHLRSDSLGTESGGSDCEMDPLDMDSYLGALENARGALMEFAGETGPAARSPPAPRGTGSSVPAAPPQEESQQYFPSEDDVIESELFMERDFDEFCSRIA
;
A
#
# COMPACT_ATOMS: atom_id res chain seq x y z
N MET A 1 14.59 26.33 -30.76
CA MET A 1 15.25 25.77 -29.55
C MET A 1 16.52 25.06 -29.99
N ARG A 2 17.70 25.61 -29.69
CA ARG A 2 18.98 25.01 -30.09
C ARG A 2 19.63 24.37 -28.89
N ALA A 3 19.99 23.10 -29.01
CA ALA A 3 20.73 22.40 -27.97
C ALA A 3 22.08 23.09 -27.71
N PRO A 4 22.55 23.14 -26.46
CA PRO A 4 23.88 23.65 -26.14
C PRO A 4 24.96 22.97 -26.97
N ARG A 5 25.97 23.73 -27.40
CA ARG A 5 27.08 23.23 -28.26
C ARG A 5 27.81 22.02 -27.69
N ASN A 6 27.77 21.84 -26.37
CA ASN A 6 28.31 20.68 -25.66
C ASN A 6 27.24 20.15 -24.70
N THR A 7 26.34 19.32 -25.23
CA THR A 7 25.23 18.73 -24.48
C THR A 7 25.71 17.98 -23.25
N ASN A 8 26.84 17.26 -23.34
CA ASN A 8 27.39 16.50 -22.21
C ASN A 8 27.82 17.41 -21.06
N GLN A 9 28.48 18.55 -21.35
CA GLN A 9 28.86 19.51 -20.31
C GLN A 9 27.65 20.17 -19.65
N PHE A 10 26.61 20.50 -20.45
CA PHE A 10 25.36 21.03 -19.93
C PHE A 10 24.68 20.00 -19.01
N LEU A 11 24.52 18.76 -19.47
CA LEU A 11 23.92 17.67 -18.71
C LEU A 11 24.66 17.41 -17.40
N MET A 12 25.99 17.43 -17.43
CA MET A 12 26.78 17.27 -16.21
C MET A 12 26.54 18.41 -15.23
N ARG A 13 26.59 19.66 -15.68
CA ARG A 13 26.34 20.83 -14.82
C ARG A 13 24.95 20.81 -14.20
N GLU A 14 23.92 20.54 -15.00
CA GLU A 14 22.53 20.45 -14.54
C GLU A 14 22.35 19.30 -13.54
N LYS A 15 22.93 18.12 -13.83
CA LYS A 15 22.91 16.97 -12.90
C LYS A 15 23.50 17.36 -11.56
N TYR A 16 24.67 17.99 -11.56
CA TYR A 16 25.31 18.40 -10.31
C TYR A 16 24.47 19.45 -9.58
N GLN A 17 23.96 20.48 -10.27
CA GLN A 17 23.08 21.48 -9.65
C GLN A 17 21.83 20.84 -9.02
N LEU A 18 21.18 19.93 -9.74
CA LEU A 18 19.96 19.27 -9.26
C LEU A 18 20.22 18.31 -8.09
N MET A 19 21.40 17.69 -8.01
CA MET A 19 21.78 16.92 -6.82
C MET A 19 21.94 17.80 -5.58
N HIS A 20 22.49 19.01 -5.72
CA HIS A 20 22.66 19.91 -4.57
C HIS A 20 21.33 20.60 -4.18
N LEU A 21 20.46 20.91 -5.14
CA LEU A 21 19.14 21.49 -4.87
C LEU A 21 18.24 20.56 -4.02
N ARG A 22 18.39 19.24 -4.19
CA ARG A 22 17.67 18.23 -3.38
C ARG A 22 18.15 18.17 -1.92
N SER A 23 19.36 18.62 -1.65
CA SER A 23 19.96 18.56 -0.31
C SER A 23 19.56 19.73 0.59
N ASP A 24 19.06 20.83 0.01
CA ASP A 24 18.80 22.08 0.73
C ASP A 24 17.31 22.28 1.12
N SER A 25 16.42 21.30 0.88
CA SER A 25 15.04 21.30 1.41
C SER A 25 14.91 20.58 2.76
N LEU A 26 15.87 20.80 3.65
CA LEU A 26 15.66 20.65 5.09
C LEU A 26 15.67 22.04 5.72
N GLY A 27 14.48 22.65 5.83
CA GLY A 27 14.22 23.70 6.81
C GLY A 27 13.48 24.92 6.27
N THR A 28 12.19 25.05 6.61
CA THR A 28 11.60 26.25 7.26
C THR A 28 10.09 26.11 7.54
N GLU A 29 9.74 25.53 8.69
CA GLU A 29 8.58 25.94 9.50
C GLU A 29 8.93 25.64 10.97
N SER A 30 9.20 26.59 11.85
CA SER A 30 8.31 27.61 12.40
C SER A 30 7.02 27.07 13.01
N GLY A 31 7.19 26.24 14.06
CA GLY A 31 6.34 26.29 15.24
C GLY A 31 4.96 25.63 15.14
N GLY A 32 4.79 24.53 15.86
CA GLY A 32 3.47 23.96 16.15
C GLY A 32 3.52 22.45 16.21
N SER A 33 3.35 21.92 17.41
CA SER A 33 3.12 20.51 17.69
C SER A 33 2.07 19.89 16.76
N ASP A 34 2.45 18.88 15.99
CA ASP A 34 1.54 17.78 15.66
C ASP A 34 2.36 16.53 15.40
N CYS A 35 1.91 15.41 15.93
CA CYS A 35 2.50 14.10 15.72
C CYS A 35 2.18 13.66 14.29
N GLU A 36 2.83 14.27 13.30
CA GLU A 36 2.79 13.83 11.91
C GLU A 36 3.52 12.47 11.87
N MET A 37 2.77 11.41 12.14
CA MET A 37 3.20 10.03 11.89
C MET A 37 3.44 9.92 10.39
N ASP A 38 4.71 10.00 9.97
CA ASP A 38 5.09 9.60 8.63
C ASP A 38 4.58 8.16 8.45
N PRO A 39 3.58 7.90 7.58
CA PRO A 39 3.01 6.57 7.43
C PRO A 39 4.02 5.56 6.86
N LEU A 40 5.20 6.00 6.42
CA LEU A 40 6.29 5.16 5.92
C LEU A 40 7.40 4.92 6.95
N ASP A 41 7.38 5.61 8.11
CA ASP A 41 8.35 5.39 9.17
C ASP A 41 7.99 4.16 10.02
N MET A 42 8.69 3.07 9.75
CA MET A 42 8.50 1.78 10.42
C MET A 42 8.69 1.88 11.94
N ASP A 43 9.64 2.70 12.41
CA ASP A 43 9.97 2.81 13.84
C ASP A 43 8.83 3.48 14.62
N SER A 44 8.20 4.50 14.02
CA SER A 44 7.01 5.14 14.56
C SER A 44 5.82 4.18 14.64
N TYR A 45 5.55 3.41 13.58
CA TYR A 45 4.49 2.37 13.56
C TYR A 45 4.70 1.29 14.64
N LEU A 46 5.92 0.76 14.74
CA LEU A 46 6.29 -0.22 15.77
C LEU A 46 6.11 0.36 17.18
N GLY A 47 6.51 1.61 17.41
CA GLY A 47 6.32 2.31 18.68
C GLY A 47 4.84 2.51 19.06
N ALA A 48 3.97 2.86 18.11
CA ALA A 48 2.53 2.97 18.36
C ALA A 48 1.90 1.62 18.75
N LEU A 49 2.31 0.52 18.12
CA LEU A 49 1.85 -0.82 18.47
C LEU A 49 2.31 -1.25 19.86
N GLU A 50 3.57 -0.97 20.21
CA GLU A 50 4.10 -1.27 21.55
C GLU A 50 3.38 -0.45 22.64
N ASN A 51 3.11 0.83 22.38
CA ASN A 51 2.34 1.69 23.28
C ASN A 51 0.89 1.21 23.45
N ALA A 52 0.21 0.86 22.37
CA ALA A 52 -1.15 0.33 22.41
C ALA A 52 -1.23 -1.00 23.19
N ARG A 53 -0.23 -1.87 23.01
CA ARG A 53 -0.09 -3.12 23.76
C ARG A 53 0.13 -2.85 25.26
N GLY A 54 0.98 -1.88 25.60
CA GLY A 54 1.19 -1.45 26.98
C GLY A 54 -0.10 -0.99 27.64
N ALA A 55 -0.83 -0.08 26.99
CA ALA A 55 -2.10 0.45 27.49
C ALA A 55 -3.18 -0.64 27.65
N LEU A 56 -3.28 -1.58 26.70
CA LEU A 56 -4.24 -2.69 26.78
C LEU A 56 -3.91 -3.66 27.93
N MET A 57 -2.63 -3.89 28.20
CA MET A 57 -2.19 -4.77 29.27
C MET A 57 -2.32 -4.12 30.65
N GLU A 58 -2.20 -2.79 30.73
CA GLU A 58 -2.46 -1.98 31.93
C GLU A 58 -3.94 -2.07 32.35
N PHE A 59 -4.89 -2.02 31.40
CA PHE A 59 -6.32 -2.25 31.67
C PHE A 59 -6.67 -3.69 32.05
N ALA A 60 -5.94 -4.68 31.50
CA ALA A 60 -6.13 -6.08 31.86
C ALA A 60 -5.59 -6.42 33.26
N GLY A 61 -4.77 -5.55 33.86
CA GLY A 61 -4.23 -5.72 35.21
C GLY A 61 -5.21 -5.39 36.34
N GLU A 62 -6.32 -4.69 36.07
CA GLU A 62 -7.26 -4.23 37.10
C GLU A 62 -8.55 -5.06 37.22
N THR A 63 -8.74 -6.10 36.39
CA THR A 63 -9.92 -6.99 36.47
C THR A 63 -9.53 -8.43 36.84
N GLY A 64 -9.56 -8.70 38.15
CA GLY A 64 -9.65 -10.05 38.70
C GLY A 64 -10.99 -10.75 38.37
N PRO A 65 -11.10 -12.08 38.60
CA PRO A 65 -11.63 -13.02 37.64
C PRO A 65 -13.12 -13.30 37.80
N ALA A 66 -13.86 -13.48 36.68
CA ALA A 66 -14.81 -14.58 36.48
C ALA A 66 -15.70 -14.37 35.24
N ALA A 67 -15.76 -15.44 34.45
CA ALA A 67 -16.99 -16.01 33.89
C ALA A 67 -17.80 -15.19 32.87
N ARG A 68 -17.77 -15.66 31.62
CA ARG A 68 -18.85 -16.50 31.05
C ARG A 68 -18.63 -16.67 29.54
N SER A 69 -18.23 -17.87 29.16
CA SER A 69 -18.52 -18.38 27.82
C SER A 69 -20.04 -18.39 27.61
N PRO A 70 -20.56 -17.94 26.46
CA PRO A 70 -21.97 -18.09 26.16
C PRO A 70 -22.25 -19.57 25.79
N PRO A 71 -23.42 -20.12 26.17
CA PRO A 71 -23.73 -21.51 25.91
C PRO A 71 -23.99 -21.73 24.42
N ALA A 72 -23.39 -22.78 23.86
CA ALA A 72 -23.70 -23.28 22.53
C ALA A 72 -25.16 -23.75 22.47
N PRO A 73 -25.99 -23.28 21.52
CA PRO A 73 -27.26 -23.94 21.23
C PRO A 73 -26.97 -25.20 20.43
N ARG A 74 -27.07 -26.36 21.09
CA ARG A 74 -27.28 -27.64 20.40
C ARG A 74 -28.72 -27.66 19.89
N GLY A 75 -28.90 -27.22 18.64
CA GLY A 75 -30.13 -27.38 17.88
C GLY A 75 -29.79 -28.07 16.55
N THR A 76 -30.27 -29.29 16.39
CA THR A 76 -30.25 -30.09 15.16
C THR A 76 -30.76 -29.30 13.96
N GLY A 77 -29.92 -29.07 12.96
CA GLY A 77 -30.34 -28.46 11.70
C GLY A 77 -29.15 -28.03 10.85
N SER A 78 -29.06 -28.60 9.65
CA SER A 78 -28.14 -28.25 8.59
C SER A 78 -28.05 -26.74 8.34
N SER A 79 -26.86 -26.15 8.48
CA SER A 79 -26.25 -25.11 7.62
C SER A 79 -25.23 -24.31 8.43
N VAL A 80 -23.96 -24.47 8.11
CA VAL A 80 -22.89 -23.55 8.52
C VAL A 80 -23.22 -22.18 7.91
N PRO A 81 -23.40 -21.07 8.66
CA PRO A 81 -23.12 -19.78 8.07
C PRO A 81 -21.59 -19.70 8.00
N ALA A 82 -21.07 -19.93 6.80
CA ALA A 82 -19.67 -19.71 6.50
C ALA A 82 -19.32 -18.30 6.97
N ALA A 83 -18.28 -18.18 7.81
CA ALA A 83 -17.62 -16.91 8.01
C ALA A 83 -17.34 -16.29 6.63
N PRO A 84 -17.46 -14.96 6.46
CA PRO A 84 -17.01 -14.34 5.21
C PRO A 84 -15.58 -14.83 4.97
N PRO A 85 -15.27 -15.36 3.76
CA PRO A 85 -13.89 -15.75 3.47
C PRO A 85 -13.05 -14.51 3.78
N GLN A 86 -12.05 -14.67 4.64
CA GLN A 86 -10.99 -13.68 4.75
C GLN A 86 -10.44 -13.57 3.33
N GLU A 87 -10.77 -12.47 2.66
CA GLU A 87 -10.20 -12.12 1.37
C GLU A 87 -8.72 -11.82 1.63
N GLU A 88 -7.92 -12.88 1.73
CA GLU A 88 -6.49 -12.79 1.57
C GLU A 88 -6.30 -12.23 0.16
N SER A 89 -6.08 -10.91 0.07
CA SER A 89 -5.64 -10.24 -1.16
C SER A 89 -4.27 -10.80 -1.51
N GLN A 90 -4.26 -11.96 -2.14
CA GLN A 90 -3.06 -12.55 -2.68
C GLN A 90 -2.62 -11.69 -3.86
N GLN A 91 -1.31 -11.46 -3.94
CA GLN A 91 -0.73 -10.66 -5.01
C GLN A 91 -0.86 -11.46 -6.32
N TYR A 92 -1.75 -11.02 -7.22
CA TYR A 92 -1.92 -11.67 -8.51
C TYR A 92 -0.71 -11.40 -9.39
N PHE A 93 -0.03 -12.47 -9.81
CA PHE A 93 0.99 -12.41 -10.84
C PHE A 93 0.42 -13.07 -12.09
N PRO A 94 0.28 -12.33 -13.21
CA PRO A 94 -0.18 -12.89 -14.46
C PRO A 94 0.69 -14.07 -14.89
N SER A 95 0.03 -15.17 -15.23
CA SER A 95 0.64 -16.33 -15.87
C SER A 95 0.95 -16.04 -17.34
N GLU A 96 1.73 -16.91 -17.97
CA GLU A 96 1.98 -16.84 -19.42
C GLU A 96 0.66 -16.92 -20.21
N ASP A 97 -0.29 -17.73 -19.75
CA ASP A 97 -1.61 -17.87 -20.37
C ASP A 97 -2.39 -16.55 -20.31
N ASP A 98 -2.35 -15.83 -19.17
CA ASP A 98 -3.01 -14.52 -19.04
C ASP A 98 -2.44 -13.49 -20.03
N VAL A 99 -1.13 -13.53 -20.27
CA VAL A 99 -0.47 -12.64 -21.23
C VAL A 99 -0.92 -12.98 -22.65
N ILE A 100 -0.94 -14.26 -23.02
CA ILE A 100 -1.37 -14.72 -24.35
C ILE A 100 -2.86 -14.39 -24.57
N GLU A 101 -3.71 -14.59 -23.58
CA GLU A 101 -5.13 -14.22 -23.65
C GLU A 101 -5.33 -12.72 -23.85
N SER A 102 -4.53 -11.89 -23.19
CA SER A 102 -4.58 -10.43 -23.36
C SER A 102 -4.17 -9.98 -24.77
N GLU A 103 -3.18 -10.65 -25.37
CA GLU A 103 -2.72 -10.35 -26.74
C GLU A 103 -3.79 -10.74 -27.77
N LEU A 104 -4.35 -11.94 -27.66
CA LEU A 104 -5.42 -12.42 -28.53
C LEU A 104 -6.70 -11.57 -28.44
N PHE A 105 -7.00 -11.03 -27.26
CA PHE A 105 -8.12 -10.12 -27.08
C PHE A 105 -7.87 -8.78 -27.79
N MET A 106 -6.67 -8.21 -27.64
CA MET A 106 -6.31 -6.95 -28.29
C MET A 106 -6.26 -7.05 -29.81
N GLU A 107 -5.69 -8.14 -30.36
CA GLU A 107 -5.65 -8.34 -31.81
C GLU A 107 -7.05 -8.42 -32.41
N ARG A 108 -7.96 -9.14 -31.75
CA ARG A 108 -9.35 -9.26 -32.20
C ARG A 108 -10.08 -7.92 -32.20
N ASP A 109 -9.96 -7.15 -31.12
CA ASP A 109 -10.60 -5.84 -31.00
C ASP A 109 -10.01 -4.84 -32.01
N PHE A 110 -8.70 -4.93 -32.27
CA PHE A 110 -8.03 -4.13 -33.29
C PHE A 110 -8.51 -4.47 -34.71
N ASP A 111 -8.63 -5.76 -35.05
CA ASP A 111 -9.18 -6.20 -36.34
C ASP A 111 -10.64 -5.77 -36.51
N GLU A 112 -11.45 -5.87 -35.45
CA GLU A 112 -12.83 -5.39 -35.44
C GLU A 112 -12.88 -3.86 -35.65
N PHE A 113 -12.03 -3.11 -34.96
CA PHE A 113 -11.92 -1.67 -35.13
C PHE A 113 -11.53 -1.29 -36.56
N CYS A 114 -10.50 -1.93 -37.12
CA CYS A 114 -10.06 -1.69 -38.49
C CYS A 114 -11.15 -2.01 -39.51
N SER A 115 -11.85 -3.14 -39.35
CA SER A 115 -12.95 -3.53 -40.25
C SER A 115 -14.16 -2.60 -40.16
N ARG A 116 -14.33 -1.86 -39.06
CA ARG A 116 -15.39 -0.87 -38.89
C ARG A 116 -15.09 0.48 -39.56
N ILE A 117 -13.82 0.78 -39.81
CA ILE A 117 -13.35 2.09 -40.28
C ILE A 117 -12.84 2.04 -41.73
N ALA A 118 -12.48 0.84 -42.21
CA ALA A 118 -12.20 0.55 -43.62
C ALA A 118 -13.50 0.47 -44.44
#